data_AF-A0A1B6E0H9-F1
#
_entry.id   AF-A0A1B6E0H9-F1
#
_cell.length_a   1.000
_cell.length_b   1.000
_cell.length_c   1.000
_cell.angle_alpha   90.00
_cell.angle_beta   90.00
_cell.angle_gamma   90.00
#
_symmetry.space_group_name_H-M   'P 1'
#
loop_
_entity.id
_entity.type
_entity.pdbx_description
1 polymer ?
#
loop_
_entity_poly.entity_id
_entity_poly.type
_entity_poly.pdbx_seq_one_letter_code
_entity_poly.pdbx_strand_id
1 'polypeptide(L)'
;VFMAAQDAVGAHRDSQECSQYLNTTDRRKVAFTCTSCGKSYGHKHDLARHIRFLCGKEPQFSCPFCPHKSKLKFNLKSHVMVKHQDKIMWTVSEQENIL
;
A
#
# COMPACT_ATOMS: atom_id res chain seq x y z
N VAL A 1 -17.74 26.99 33.51
CA VAL A 1 -16.72 25.95 33.76
C VAL A 1 -17.13 24.75 32.90
N PHE A 2 -16.37 24.49 31.83
CA PHE A 2 -16.29 23.29 30.95
C PHE A 2 -17.60 22.61 30.49
N MET A 3 -17.99 22.69 29.20
CA MET A 3 -17.54 21.85 28.07
C MET A 3 -17.57 20.33 28.33
N ALA A 4 -18.49 19.62 27.67
CA ALA A 4 -18.16 18.65 26.59
C ALA A 4 -19.43 17.90 26.16
N ALA A 5 -19.84 18.09 24.91
CA ALA A 5 -20.80 17.23 24.23
C ALA A 5 -20.09 15.94 23.81
N GLN A 6 -20.65 14.78 24.15
CA GLN A 6 -20.11 13.47 23.79
C GLN A 6 -20.80 12.94 22.52
N ASP A 7 -20.01 13.00 21.45
CA ASP A 7 -19.78 12.01 20.42
C ASP A 7 -20.95 11.51 19.57
N ALA A 8 -20.90 11.97 18.32
CA ALA A 8 -21.78 11.60 17.22
C ALA A 8 -21.58 10.14 16.78
N VAL A 9 -22.69 9.42 16.64
CA VAL A 9 -22.80 8.27 15.73
C VAL A 9 -22.93 8.83 14.32
N GLY A 10 -21.94 8.60 13.45
CA GLY A 10 -22.08 8.97 12.04
C GLY A 10 -20.82 8.82 11.17
N ALA A 11 -20.90 7.85 10.25
CA ALA A 11 -20.23 7.79 8.94
C ALA A 11 -18.72 7.49 8.89
N HIS A 12 -18.40 6.29 8.38
CA HIS A 12 -17.25 6.06 7.51
C HIS A 12 -17.08 7.25 6.54
N ARG A 13 -15.95 7.96 6.62
CA ARG A 13 -15.65 9.12 5.76
C ARG A 13 -14.37 8.90 4.93
N ASP A 14 -14.62 8.65 3.65
CA ASP A 14 -13.89 9.10 2.46
C ASP A 14 -12.41 8.73 2.27
N SER A 15 -12.22 7.55 1.68
CA SER A 15 -10.96 7.06 1.11
C SER A 15 -10.66 7.60 -0.31
N GLN A 16 -11.11 8.82 -0.65
CA GLN A 16 -11.15 9.32 -2.04
C GLN A 16 -10.19 10.47 -2.39
N GLU A 17 -9.24 10.87 -1.55
CA GLU A 17 -8.35 12.00 -1.88
C GLU A 17 -6.97 11.60 -2.44
N CYS A 18 -6.97 10.80 -3.50
CA CYS A 18 -5.75 10.57 -4.28
C CYS A 18 -6.06 10.41 -5.77
N SER A 19 -6.64 11.44 -6.37
CA SER A 19 -7.26 11.31 -7.70
C SER A 19 -6.46 11.91 -8.87
N GLN A 20 -5.19 12.29 -8.72
CA GLN A 20 -4.48 12.99 -9.81
C GLN A 20 -2.99 12.62 -9.94
N TYR A 21 -2.50 12.60 -11.19
CA TYR A 21 -1.09 12.45 -11.55
C TYR A 21 -0.62 13.63 -12.40
N LEU A 22 0.63 14.04 -12.22
CA LEU A 22 1.29 15.02 -13.08
C LEU A 22 2.39 14.36 -13.91
N ASN A 23 2.52 14.79 -15.17
CA ASN A 23 3.62 14.47 -16.06
C ASN A 23 4.58 15.66 -16.09
N THR A 24 5.74 15.53 -15.47
CA THR A 24 6.77 16.58 -15.46
C THR A 24 7.64 16.46 -16.71
N THR A 25 7.61 17.47 -17.58
CA THR A 25 8.37 17.53 -18.84
C THR A 25 9.79 18.07 -18.66
N ASP A 26 10.49 17.70 -17.58
CA ASP A 26 11.93 17.93 -17.51
C ASP A 26 12.62 17.03 -18.56
N ARG A 27 13.45 17.65 -19.41
CA ARG A 27 13.81 17.20 -20.76
C ARG A 27 14.64 15.89 -20.83
N ARG A 28 14.75 15.14 -19.74
CA ARG A 28 15.44 13.83 -19.67
C ARG A 28 14.74 12.73 -18.84
N LYS A 29 13.61 12.98 -18.16
CA LYS A 29 12.91 11.92 -17.40
C LYS A 29 11.43 12.23 -17.17
N VAL A 30 10.55 11.61 -17.96
CA VAL A 30 9.10 11.63 -17.70
C VAL A 30 8.85 10.87 -16.40
N ALA A 31 8.38 11.57 -15.38
CA ALA A 31 8.02 10.98 -14.10
C ALA A 31 6.51 11.16 -13.85
N PHE A 32 5.89 10.10 -13.37
CA PHE A 32 4.49 10.08 -12.95
C PHE A 32 4.43 10.27 -11.44
N THR A 33 3.97 11.42 -10.97
CA THR A 33 4.00 11.77 -9.55
C THR A 33 2.61 11.74 -8.93
N CYS A 34 2.49 11.12 -7.76
CA CYS A 34 1.30 11.17 -6.91
C CYS A 34 1.20 12.55 -6.27
N THR A 35 0.11 13.27 -6.49
CA THR A 35 -0.09 14.61 -5.92
C THR A 35 -0.32 14.60 -4.41
N SER A 36 -0.90 13.52 -3.86
CA SER A 36 -1.21 13.46 -2.42
C SER A 36 -0.02 13.07 -1.53
N CYS A 37 0.99 12.37 -2.05
CA CYS A 37 2.16 11.98 -1.25
C CYS A 37 3.52 12.33 -1.87
N GLY A 38 3.53 12.93 -3.07
CA GLY A 38 4.75 13.37 -3.75
C GLY A 38 5.62 12.26 -4.33
N LYS A 39 5.22 10.98 -4.26
CA LYS A 39 6.01 9.87 -4.82
C LYS A 39 5.97 9.86 -6.34
N SER A 40 7.15 9.74 -6.95
CA SER A 40 7.34 9.66 -8.40
C SER A 40 7.63 8.24 -8.88
N TYR A 41 7.11 7.90 -10.05
CA TYR A 41 7.21 6.60 -10.70
C TYR A 41 7.67 6.75 -12.14
N GLY A 42 8.43 5.77 -12.65
CA GLY A 42 8.89 5.76 -14.04
C GLY A 42 7.78 5.40 -15.04
N HIS A 43 6.71 4.75 -14.58
CA HIS A 43 5.60 4.33 -15.43
C HIS A 43 4.24 4.71 -14.85
N LYS A 44 3.28 4.96 -15.75
CA LYS A 44 1.90 5.28 -15.41
C LYS A 44 1.23 4.16 -14.60
N HIS A 45 1.47 2.90 -14.96
CA HIS A 45 0.85 1.75 -14.28
C HIS A 45 1.34 1.59 -12.83
N ASP A 46 2.60 1.95 -12.56
CA ASP A 46 3.17 1.94 -11.21
C ASP A 46 2.49 2.97 -10.31
N LEU A 47 2.30 4.19 -10.83
CA LEU A 47 1.57 5.22 -10.11
C LEU A 47 0.09 4.84 -9.91
N ALA A 48 -0.57 4.29 -10.92
CA ALA A 48 -1.96 3.84 -10.80
C ALA A 48 -2.13 2.77 -9.71
N ARG A 49 -1.22 1.79 -9.67
CA ARG A 49 -1.16 0.78 -8.60
C ARG A 49 -0.91 1.43 -7.24
N HIS A 50 -0.01 2.41 -7.17
CA HIS A 50 0.28 3.14 -5.94
C HIS A 50 -0.97 3.85 -5.41
N ILE A 51 -1.63 4.64 -6.25
CA ILE A 51 -2.86 5.37 -5.88
C ILE A 51 -3.91 4.39 -5.35
N ARG A 52 -4.15 3.29 -6.07
CA ARG A 52 -5.23 2.35 -5.76
C ARG A 52 -4.98 1.52 -4.50
N PHE A 53 -3.72 1.15 -4.22
CA PHE A 53 -3.42 0.12 -3.20
C PHE A 53 -2.40 0.52 -2.14
N LEU A 54 -1.66 1.62 -2.31
CA LEU A 54 -0.52 1.96 -1.44
C LEU A 54 -0.63 3.32 -0.77
N CYS A 55 -1.17 4.31 -1.49
CA CYS A 55 -1.27 5.67 -1.00
C CYS A 55 -2.24 5.73 0.19
N GLY A 56 -1.78 6.26 1.32
CA GLY A 56 -2.59 6.35 2.55
C GLY A 56 -2.97 5.00 3.19
N LYS A 57 -2.57 3.86 2.61
CA LYS A 57 -2.93 2.52 3.13
C LYS A 57 -1.85 1.96 4.04
N GLU A 58 -2.27 1.35 5.15
CA GLU A 58 -1.36 0.65 6.06
C GLU A 58 -0.96 -0.73 5.54
N PRO A 59 0.19 -1.28 5.97
CA PRO A 59 0.61 -2.63 5.61
C PRO A 59 -0.36 -3.69 6.16
N GLN A 60 -1.15 -4.30 5.28
CA GLN A 60 -2.13 -5.31 5.67
C GLN A 60 -1.62 -6.76 5.64
N PHE A 61 -0.55 -7.04 4.87
CA PHE A 61 -0.05 -8.40 4.68
C PHE A 61 1.07 -8.69 5.69
N SER A 62 0.78 -9.51 6.69
CA SER A 62 1.73 -9.86 7.75
C SER A 62 2.57 -11.08 7.39
N CYS A 63 3.85 -11.06 7.74
CA CYS A 63 4.71 -12.23 7.63
C CYS A 63 4.35 -13.24 8.73
N PRO A 64 4.20 -14.53 8.42
CA PRO A 64 3.92 -15.54 9.45
C PRO A 64 5.14 -15.87 10.31
N PHE A 65 6.35 -15.49 9.87
CA PHE A 65 7.60 -15.85 10.52
C PHE A 65 8.27 -14.70 11.28
N CYS A 66 7.79 -13.47 11.11
CA CYS A 66 8.33 -12.31 11.83
C CYS A 66 7.31 -11.15 11.87
N PRO A 67 7.56 -10.09 12.67
CA PRO A 67 6.65 -8.94 12.77
C PRO A 67 6.54 -8.06 11.50
N HIS A 68 7.22 -8.41 10.41
CA HIS A 68 7.22 -7.61 9.19
C HIS A 68 5.83 -7.59 8.53
N LYS A 69 5.39 -6.42 8.08
CA LYS A 69 4.16 -6.23 7.32
C LYS A 69 4.44 -5.52 6.00
N SER A 70 3.69 -5.91 4.98
CA SER A 70 3.81 -5.39 3.62
C SER A 70 2.47 -4.85 3.13
N LYS A 71 2.51 -3.83 2.27
CA LYS A 71 1.31 -3.27 1.62
C LYS A 71 0.83 -4.09 0.41
N LEU A 72 1.67 -5.00 -0.11
CA LEU A 72 1.39 -5.82 -1.30
C LEU A 72 1.75 -7.29 -1.06
N LYS A 73 0.96 -8.21 -1.60
CA LYS A 73 1.19 -9.66 -1.52
C LYS A 73 2.56 -10.07 -2.09
N PHE A 74 2.95 -9.53 -3.25
CA PHE A 74 4.23 -9.88 -3.88
C PHE A 74 5.45 -9.38 -3.08
N ASN A 75 5.32 -8.26 -2.37
CA ASN A 75 6.37 -7.78 -1.45
C ASN A 75 6.53 -8.75 -0.28
N LEU A 76 5.41 -9.23 0.28
CA LEU A 76 5.46 -10.24 1.33
C LEU A 76 6.10 -11.55 0.84
N LYS A 77 5.71 -12.04 -0.35
CA LYS A 77 6.31 -13.25 -0.95
C LYS A 77 7.82 -13.11 -1.13
N SER A 78 8.26 -11.96 -1.65
CA SER A 78 9.69 -11.67 -1.83
C SER A 78 10.42 -11.59 -0.50
N HIS A 79 9.81 -10.96 0.50
CA HIS A 79 10.34 -10.90 1.87
C HIS A 79 10.54 -12.31 2.44
N VAL A 80 9.52 -13.18 2.36
CA VAL A 80 9.60 -14.57 2.86
C VAL A 80 10.70 -15.35 2.13
N MET A 81 10.78 -15.23 0.81
CA MET A 81 11.78 -15.95 0.01
C MET A 81 13.22 -15.57 0.39
N VAL A 82 13.48 -14.29 0.71
CA VAL A 82 14.82 -13.79 1.00
C VAL A 82 15.17 -13.88 2.49
N LYS A 83 14.20 -13.69 3.38
CA LYS A 83 14.42 -13.62 4.85
C LYS A 83 14.08 -14.89 5.60
N HIS A 84 13.31 -15.79 4.98
CA HIS A 84 12.85 -17.06 5.55
C HIS A 84 13.04 -18.18 4.52
N GLN A 85 14.22 -18.22 3.88
CA GLN A 85 14.52 -19.14 2.78
C GLN A 85 14.42 -20.61 3.22
N ASP A 86 14.70 -20.89 4.49
CA ASP A 86 14.57 -22.19 5.13
C ASP A 86 13.11 -22.61 5.41
N LYS A 87 12.15 -21.68 5.28
CA LYS A 87 10.71 -21.88 5.54
C LYS A 87 9.84 -21.91 4.27
N ILE A 88 10.45 -21.94 3.08
CA ILE A 88 9.78 -21.80 1.76
C ILE A 88 8.81 -22.96 1.42
N MET A 89 8.89 -24.09 2.12
CA MET A 89 8.02 -25.26 1.93
C MET A 89 6.52 -24.98 2.18
N TRP A 90 6.16 -23.84 2.77
CA TRP A 90 4.77 -23.51 3.13
C TRP A 90 3.87 -23.06 1.96
N THR A 91 4.42 -22.65 0.81
CA THR A 91 3.63 -21.86 -0.19
C THR A 91 2.93 -22.63 -1.30
N VAL A 92 2.97 -23.97 -1.30
CA VAL A 92 2.35 -24.78 -2.38
C VAL A 92 0.92 -25.24 -2.04
N SER A 93 0.50 -25.25 -0.75
CA SER A 93 -0.79 -25.87 -0.35
C SER A 93 -1.91 -24.94 0.11
N GLU A 94 -1.66 -23.66 0.40
CA GLU A 94 -2.67 -22.76 1.02
C GLU A 94 -2.93 -21.47 0.23
N GLN A 95 -3.04 -21.58 -1.11
CA GLN A 95 -3.45 -20.44 -1.93
C GLN A 95 -4.96 -20.13 -1.85
N GLU A 96 -5.73 -20.86 -1.04
CA GLU A 96 -7.20 -20.76 -1.05
C GLU A 96 -7.86 -20.14 0.20
N ASN A 97 -7.14 -19.55 1.17
CA ASN A 97 -7.82 -18.87 2.29
C ASN A 97 -7.03 -17.70 2.89
N ILE A 98 -6.90 -16.63 2.11
CA ILE A 98 -6.70 -15.29 2.69
C ILE A 98 -7.82 -14.41 2.13
N LEU A 99 -9.00 -14.55 2.77
CA LEU A 99 -10.09 -13.57 2.77
C LEU A 99 -9.72 -12.39 3.67
#